data_AF-A0AAW9S1X2-F1
#
_entry.id   AF-A0AAW9S1X2-F1
#
_cell.length_a   1.000
_cell.length_b   1.000
_cell.length_c   1.000
_cell.angle_alpha   90.00
_cell.angle_beta   90.00
_cell.angle_gamma   90.00
#
_symmetry.space_group_name_H-M   'P 1'
#
loop_
_entity.id
_entity.type
_entity.pdbx_description
1 polymer ?
#
loop_
_entity_poly.entity_id
_entity_poly.type
_entity_poly.pdbx_seq_one_letter_code
_entity_poly.pdbx_strand_id
1 'polypeptide(L)' 'MQDFKKLNSVAFRYHVYLKEDGKTFVHFSRYQHEDIQQQLLETPSFKSFQQQRDESGLERTPVIEVLQPVASSHLLFDEE' A
#
# COMPACT_ATOMS: atom_id res chain seq x y z
N MET A 1 8.69 1.90 5.28
CA MET A 1 8.48 3.07 4.40
C MET A 1 9.76 3.51 3.69
N GLN A 2 10.89 3.74 4.39
CA GLN A 2 12.14 4.08 3.67
C GLN A 2 12.61 2.95 2.75
N ASP A 3 12.38 1.69 3.11
CA ASP A 3 12.73 0.55 2.25
C ASP A 3 11.88 0.46 0.99
N PHE A 4 10.69 1.07 0.98
CA PHE A 4 9.85 1.13 -0.23
C PHE A 4 10.49 2.04 -1.28
N LYS A 5 11.25 3.05 -0.86
CA LYS A 5 12.01 3.92 -1.77
C LYS A 5 13.21 3.19 -2.39
N LYS A 6 13.62 2.05 -1.83
CA LYS A 6 14.70 1.20 -2.37
C LYS A 6 14.17 0.15 -3.34
N LEU A 7 12.86 -0.15 -3.29
CA LEU A 7 12.17 -0.93 -4.31
C LEU A 7 11.98 -0.05 -5.56
N ASN A 8 11.78 -0.67 -6.73
CA ASN A 8 11.51 0.06 -7.96
C ASN A 8 10.21 0.88 -7.81
N SER A 9 10.35 2.16 -7.45
CA SER A 9 9.25 3.09 -7.18
C SER A 9 8.46 3.48 -8.43
N VAL A 10 8.93 3.09 -9.61
CA VAL A 10 8.20 3.28 -10.88
C VAL A 10 7.12 2.20 -11.03
N ALA A 11 7.37 0.99 -10.52
CA ALA A 11 6.49 -0.18 -10.69
C ALA A 11 5.31 -0.22 -9.68
N PHE A 12 5.31 0.64 -8.65
CA PHE A 12 4.21 0.71 -7.69
C PHE A 12 4.09 2.10 -7.05
N ARG A 13 2.87 2.41 -6.60
CA ARG A 13 2.58 3.59 -5.77
C ARG A 13 1.91 3.16 -4.49
N TYR A 14 2.34 3.73 -3.37
CA TYR A 14 1.81 3.39 -2.05
C TYR A 14 1.59 4.66 -1.23
N HIS A 15 0.35 4.89 -0.83
CA HIS A 15 -0.07 6.06 -0.07
C HIS A 15 -0.81 5.62 1.19
N VAL A 16 -0.60 6.36 2.28
CA VAL A 16 -1.31 6.16 3.54
C VAL A 16 -1.95 7.47 3.92
N TYR A 17 -3.24 7.40 4.23
CA TYR A 17 -4.04 8.54 4.65
C TYR A 17 -4.59 8.28 6.06
N LEU A 18 -4.75 9.35 6.83
CA LEU A 18 -5.53 9.34 8.06
C LEU A 18 -6.88 9.97 7.76
N LYS A 19 -7.98 9.29 8.11
CA LYS A 19 -9.32 9.86 7.98
C LYS A 19 -9.51 11.00 8.98
N GLU A 20 -10.55 11.79 8.75
CA GLU A 20 -10.93 12.92 9.61
C GLU A 20 -11.19 12.52 11.07
N ASP A 21 -11.54 11.26 11.34
CA ASP A 21 -11.72 10.73 12.70
C ASP A 21 -10.43 10.65 13.52
N GLY A 22 -9.27 10.91 12.91
CA GLY A 22 -7.98 10.96 13.58
C GLY A 22 -7.42 9.59 13.99
N LYS A 23 -8.08 8.48 13.62
CA LYS A 23 -7.68 7.13 14.05
C LYS A 23 -7.76 6.05 12.97
N THR A 24 -8.52 6.27 11.90
CA THR A 24 -8.66 5.30 10.81
C THR A 24 -7.64 5.58 9.72
N PHE A 25 -6.77 4.60 9.46
CA PHE A 25 -5.82 4.65 8.37
C PHE A 25 -6.39 4.03 7.10
N VAL A 26 -6.09 4.62 5.95
CA VAL A 26 -6.43 4.09 4.61
C VAL A 26 -5.14 3.90 3.83
N HIS A 27 -4.87 2.65 3.46
CA HIS A 27 -3.73 2.27 2.65
C HIS A 27 -4.19 2.13 1.19
N PHE A 28 -3.67 2.98 0.31
CA PHE A 28 -3.94 2.90 -1.12
C PHE A 28 -2.67 2.46 -1.84
N SER A 29 -2.71 1.26 -2.40
CA SER A 29 -1.60 0.67 -3.13
C SER A 29 -2.00 0.38 -4.56
N ARG A 30 -1.10 0.67 -5.50
CA ARG A 30 -1.26 0.39 -6.91
C ARG A 30 0.01 -0.27 -7.42
N TYR A 31 -0.15 -1.37 -8.15
CA TYR A 31 0.94 -2.21 -8.64
C TYR A 31 0.80 -2.41 -10.14
N GLN A 32 1.92 -2.38 -10.86
CA GLN A 32 1.92 -2.59 -12.31
C GLN A 32 1.63 -4.06 -12.66
N HIS A 33 2.08 -4.98 -11.80
CA HIS A 33 1.90 -6.43 -11.92
C HIS A 33 1.95 -7.11 -10.54
N GLU A 34 1.58 -8.38 -10.44
CA GLU A 34 1.52 -9.11 -9.16
C GLU A 34 2.89 -9.31 -8.50
N ASP A 35 3.97 -9.48 -9.28
CA ASP A 35 5.29 -9.75 -8.72
C ASP A 35 5.81 -8.61 -7.84
N ILE A 36 5.56 -7.34 -8.20
CA ILE A 36 5.98 -6.21 -7.37
C ILE A 36 5.14 -6.14 -6.08
N GLN A 37 3.87 -6.55 -6.12
CA GLN A 37 3.06 -6.69 -4.92
C GLN A 37 3.66 -7.74 -3.98
N GLN A 38 4.03 -8.92 -4.49
CA GLN A 38 4.65 -9.96 -3.68
C GLN A 38 5.96 -9.49 -3.05
N GLN A 39 6.84 -8.84 -3.83
CA GLN A 39 8.10 -8.29 -3.32
C GLN A 39 7.86 -7.27 -2.19
N LEU A 40 6.84 -6.42 -2.32
CA LEU A 40 6.46 -5.47 -1.29
C LEU A 40 5.96 -6.17 -0.02
N LEU A 41 5.09 -7.18 -0.16
CA LEU A 41 4.58 -7.97 0.96
C LEU A 41 5.70 -8.71 1.70
N GLU A 42 6.74 -9.11 0.99
CA GLU A 42 7.90 -9.81 1.55
C GLU A 42 8.93 -8.88 2.23
N THR A 43 8.81 -7.56 2.04
CA THR A 43 9.75 -6.60 2.61
C THR A 43 9.72 -6.64 4.15
N PRO A 44 10.87 -6.83 4.84
CA PRO A 44 10.90 -7.03 6.29
C PRO A 44 10.24 -5.90 7.09
N SER A 45 10.44 -4.65 6.70
CA SER A 45 9.78 -3.52 7.38
C SER A 45 8.27 -3.47 7.13
N PHE A 46 7.79 -4.05 6.04
CA PHE A 46 6.34 -4.19 5.81
C PHE A 46 5.74 -5.32 6.64
N LYS A 47 6.43 -6.46 6.79
CA LYS A 47 6.03 -7.52 7.72
C LYS A 47 5.96 -7.00 9.16
N SER A 48 6.97 -6.26 9.61
CA SER A 48 6.97 -5.65 10.94
C SER A 48 5.84 -4.64 11.12
N PHE A 49 5.56 -3.82 10.11
CA PHE A 49 4.41 -2.91 10.12
C PHE A 49 3.08 -3.66 10.26
N GLN A 50 2.88 -4.73 9.49
CA GLN A 50 1.67 -5.54 9.57
C GLN A 50 1.50 -6.16 10.96
N GLN A 51 2.57 -6.69 11.54
CA GLN A 51 2.55 -7.21 12.90
C GLN A 51 2.15 -6.13 13.92
N GLN A 52 2.80 -4.96 13.88
CA GLN A 52 2.48 -3.85 14.79
C GLN A 52 1.03 -3.38 14.65
N ARG A 53 0.52 -3.32 13.42
CA ARG A 53 -0.89 -3.00 13.14
C ARG A 53 -1.81 -4.04 13.78
N ASP A 54 -1.52 -5.32 13.61
CA ASP A 54 -2.37 -6.39 14.12
C ASP A 54 -2.32 -6.46 15.66
N GLU A 55 -1.19 -6.10 16.27
CA GLU A 55 -1.00 -6.03 17.73
C GLU A 55 -1.50 -4.71 18.35
N SER A 56 -1.85 -3.69 17.57
CA SER A 56 -2.20 -2.36 18.09
C SER A 56 -3.54 -2.28 18.82
N GLY A 57 -4.31 -3.37 18.85
CA GLY A 57 -5.67 -3.37 19.38
C GLY A 57 -6.65 -2.62 18.49
N LEU A 58 -6.61 -2.87 17.17
CA LEU A 58 -7.54 -2.27 16.20
C LEU A 58 -8.99 -2.39 16.69
N GLU A 59 -9.73 -1.28 16.67
CA GLU A 59 -11.13 -1.26 17.10
C GLU A 59 -12.02 -2.19 16.26
N ARG A 60 -11.60 -2.48 15.02
CA ARG A 60 -12.30 -3.32 14.05
C ARG A 60 -11.31 -4.03 13.14
N THR A 61 -11.74 -5.15 12.56
CA THR A 61 -10.99 -5.83 11.50
C THR A 61 -10.78 -4.90 10.29
N PRO A 62 -9.58 -4.89 9.69
CA PRO A 62 -9.33 -4.14 8.46
C PRO A 62 -10.26 -4.57 7.32
N VAL A 63 -10.70 -3.61 6.51
CA VAL A 63 -11.40 -3.86 5.25
C VAL A 63 -10.39 -3.80 4.11
N ILE A 64 -10.40 -4.79 3.23
CA ILE A 64 -9.50 -4.89 2.07
C ILE A 64 -10.37 -5.01 0.82
N GLU A 65 -10.12 -4.13 -0.15
CA GLU A 65 -10.84 -4.12 -1.43
C GLU A 65 -9.85 -4.08 -2.60
N VAL A 66 -10.07 -4.94 -3.59
CA VAL A 66 -9.32 -4.93 -4.84
C VAL A 66 -10.06 -4.02 -5.82
N LEU A 67 -9.39 -2.95 -6.25
CA LEU A 67 -9.98 -1.94 -7.12
C LEU A 67 -9.52 -2.13 -8.57
N GLN A 68 -10.46 -2.00 -9.50
CA GLN A 68 -10.16 -1.96 -10.94
C GLN A 68 -10.07 -0.50 -11.39
N PRO A 69 -8.94 -0.04 -11.95
CA PRO A 69 -8.84 1.31 -12.49
C PRO A 69 -9.69 1.46 -13.75
N VAL A 70 -10.56 2.46 -13.77
CA VAL A 70 -11.42 2.78 -14.94
C VAL A 70 -10.93 4.01 -15.69
N ALA A 71 -10.42 5.02 -14.98
CA ALA A 71 -9.87 6.25 -15.56
C ALA A 71 -8.93 6.96 -14.58
N SER A 72 -8.08 7.84 -15.10
CA SER A 72 -7.19 8.70 -14.32
C SER A 72 -6.81 9.98 -15.08
N SER A 73 -6.51 11.07 -14.37
CA SER A 73 -6.04 12.32 -14.98
C SER A 73 -4.60 12.25 -15.52
N HIS A 74 -3.85 11.23 -15.12
CA HIS A 74 -2.46 10.98 -15.52
C HIS A 74 -2.24 9.48 -15.73
N LEU A 75 -1.17 9.11 -16.42
CA LEU A 75 -0.75 7.72 -16.54
C LEU A 75 -0.51 7.11 -15.15
N LEU A 76 -0.95 5.86 -14.98
CA LEU A 76 -0.84 5.15 -13.72
C LEU A 76 0.58 4.63 -13.49
N PHE A 77 1.24 4.24 -14.58
CA PHE A 77 2.61 3.80 -14.69
C PHE A 77 3.21 4.42 -15.94
N ASP A 78 4.51 4.68 -15.91
CA ASP A 78 5.23 5.18 -17.09
C ASP A 78 5.40 4.01 -18.09
N GLU A 79 5.35 4.31 -19.39
CA GLU A 79 5.68 3.33 -20.43
C GLU A 79 7.22 3.20 -20.49
N GLU A 80 7.76 1.97 -20.46
CA GLU A 80 9.19 1.69 -20.64
C GLU A 80 9.67 1.97 -22.07
#